data_AF-A0A914A7K5-F1
#
_entry.id   AF-A0A914A7K5-F1
#
_cell.length_a   1.000
_cell.length_b   1.000
_cell.length_c   1.000
_cell.angle_alpha   90.00
_cell.angle_beta   90.00
_cell.angle_gamma   90.00
#
_symmetry.space_group_name_H-M   'P 1'
#
loop_
_entity.id
_entity.type
_entity.pdbx_description
1 polymer ?
#
loop_
_entity_poly.entity_id
_entity_poly.type
_entity_poly.pdbx_seq_one_letter_code
_entity_poly.pdbx_strand_id
1 'polypeptide(L)'
;MLTGLQLKPEKVKAVNKATYAFVTFSCQEDKEEALKLLNGHTKGQVLRTKLAKPVEDPYTKSLALKRSQEETDGNTQEAKRRKEEDSLPVEERLNNTVTPPWNQPYEDQLSTKQTNTREFLRNLSKMVRRNIGEMSPWLKQQR
;
A
#
# COMPACT_ATOMS: atom_id res chain seq x y z
N MET A 1 17.17 -13.20 24.97
CA MET A 1 17.92 -11.94 24.99
C MET A 1 19.36 -12.25 24.58
N LEU A 2 19.94 -11.51 23.63
CA LEU A 2 21.25 -11.75 23.00
C LEU A 2 22.47 -11.62 23.94
N THR A 3 22.25 -11.57 25.26
CA THR A 3 23.24 -11.28 26.29
C THR A 3 24.31 -12.38 26.48
N GLY A 4 24.11 -13.56 25.90
CA GLY A 4 25.08 -14.67 25.96
C GLY A 4 26.16 -14.67 24.87
N LEU A 5 26.05 -13.82 23.84
CA LEU A 5 26.91 -13.89 22.64
C LEU A 5 27.95 -12.76 22.50
N GLN A 6 28.19 -11.95 23.53
CA GLN A 6 29.16 -10.82 23.49
C GLN A 6 28.98 -9.84 22.30
N LEU A 7 27.81 -9.84 21.65
CA LEU A 7 27.51 -8.91 20.56
C LEU A 7 27.16 -7.54 21.12
N LYS A 8 27.55 -6.48 20.39
CA LYS A 8 27.27 -5.08 20.73
C LYS A 8 26.26 -4.45 19.75
N PRO A 9 24.98 -4.86 19.77
CA PRO A 9 23.98 -4.25 18.93
C PRO A 9 23.64 -2.83 19.44
N GLU A 10 23.63 -1.86 18.53
CA GLU A 10 23.23 -0.48 18.82
C GLU A 10 21.71 -0.35 18.81
N LYS A 11 21.04 -1.04 17.88
CA LYS A 11 19.57 -1.00 17.75
C LYS A 11 19.02 -2.36 17.34
N VAL A 12 17.95 -2.79 18.01
CA VAL A 12 17.21 -4.00 17.64
C VAL A 12 15.75 -3.61 17.38
N LYS A 13 15.27 -3.83 16.15
CA LYS A 13 13.89 -3.60 15.73
C LYS A 13 13.22 -4.95 15.48
N ALA A 14 12.43 -5.41 16.44
CA ALA A 14 11.53 -6.55 16.23
C ALA A 14 10.33 -6.12 15.38
N VAL A 15 9.98 -6.92 14.37
CA VAL A 15 8.82 -6.63 13.52
C VAL A 15 7.59 -7.33 14.09
N ASN A 16 6.56 -6.55 14.42
CA ASN A 16 5.31 -7.09 14.94
C ASN A 16 4.69 -8.09 13.94
N LYS A 17 4.28 -9.26 14.44
CA LYS A 17 3.72 -10.40 13.67
C LYS A 17 4.70 -11.14 12.74
N ALA A 18 5.98 -10.79 12.72
CA ALA A 18 6.99 -11.51 11.94
C ALA A 18 7.96 -12.29 12.84
N THR A 19 8.55 -13.36 12.29
CA THR A 19 9.53 -14.20 12.98
C THR A 19 10.98 -13.70 12.82
N TYR A 20 11.16 -12.43 12.41
CA TYR A 20 12.47 -11.83 12.20
C TYR A 20 12.59 -10.46 12.89
N ALA A 21 13.83 -10.04 13.11
CA ALA A 21 14.18 -8.74 13.66
C ALA A 21 15.34 -8.14 12.86
N PHE A 22 15.41 -6.81 12.83
CA PHE A 22 16.55 -6.08 12.28
C PHE A 22 17.48 -5.67 13.40
N VAL A 23 18.78 -5.88 13.21
CA VAL A 23 19.82 -5.48 14.15
C VAL A 23 20.75 -4.49 13.45
N THR A 24 21.04 -3.38 14.11
CA THR A 24 21.99 -2.36 13.67
C THR A 24 23.19 -2.37 14.61
N PHE A 25 24.38 -2.29 14.02
CA PHE A 25 25.66 -2.20 14.72
C PHE A 25 26.33 -0.87 14.35
N SER A 26 27.09 -0.30 15.27
CA SER A 26 27.84 0.95 15.06
C SER A 26 29.06 0.74 14.17
N CYS A 27 29.68 -0.45 14.24
CA CYS A 27 30.89 -0.81 13.51
C CYS A 27 30.60 -1.91 12.48
N GLN A 28 31.27 -1.83 11.32
CA GLN A 28 31.14 -2.85 10.26
C GLN A 28 31.80 -4.19 10.68
N GLU A 29 32.88 -4.15 11.46
CA GLU A 29 33.56 -5.34 12.00
C GLU A 29 32.64 -6.15 12.91
N ASP A 30 32.02 -5.49 13.91
CA ASP A 30 31.05 -6.10 14.83
C ASP A 30 29.85 -6.72 14.08
N LYS A 31 29.42 -6.08 12.99
CA LYS A 31 28.33 -6.58 12.14
C LYS A 31 28.73 -7.86 11.41
N GLU A 32 29.95 -7.95 10.88
CA GLU A 32 30.42 -9.14 10.17
C GLU A 32 30.67 -10.31 11.12
N GLU A 33 31.21 -10.04 12.29
CA GLU A 33 31.36 -11.03 13.36
C GLU A 33 29.99 -11.55 13.82
N ALA A 34 29.03 -10.64 14.05
CA ALA A 34 27.66 -11.00 14.38
C ALA A 34 26.99 -11.83 13.27
N LEU A 35 27.24 -11.50 11.99
CA LEU A 35 26.67 -12.25 10.87
C LEU A 35 27.16 -13.71 10.88
N LYS A 36 28.46 -13.92 11.11
CA LYS A 36 29.07 -15.27 11.16
C LYS A 36 28.59 -16.05 12.39
N LEU A 37 28.56 -15.42 13.55
CA LEU A 37 28.23 -16.06 14.83
C LEU A 37 26.74 -16.41 14.94
N LEU A 38 25.86 -15.53 14.45
CA LEU A 38 24.41 -15.74 14.51
C LEU A 38 23.90 -16.70 13.43
N ASN A 39 24.61 -16.85 12.30
CA ASN A 39 24.19 -17.75 11.24
C ASN A 39 24.38 -19.21 11.68
N GLY A 40 23.28 -19.95 11.82
CA GLY A 40 23.32 -21.35 12.28
C GLY A 40 23.31 -21.51 13.80
N HIS A 41 23.27 -20.41 14.58
CA HIS A 41 23.08 -20.50 16.01
C HIS A 41 21.69 -21.07 16.33
N THR A 42 21.60 -21.99 17.27
CA THR A 42 20.34 -22.66 17.64
C THR A 42 19.92 -22.29 19.06
N LYS A 43 18.67 -21.87 19.21
CA LYS A 43 18.04 -21.68 20.53
C LYS A 43 16.55 -22.04 20.44
N GLY A 44 16.28 -23.30 20.08
CA GLY A 44 14.96 -23.84 19.76
C GLY A 44 14.68 -23.93 18.25
N GLN A 45 15.03 -22.91 17.47
CA GLN A 45 15.07 -22.95 16.00
C GLN A 45 16.42 -22.46 15.47
N VAL A 46 16.79 -22.90 14.27
CA VAL A 46 18.01 -22.47 13.57
C VAL A 46 17.84 -21.03 13.10
N LEU A 47 18.63 -20.11 13.64
CA LEU A 47 18.64 -18.73 13.21
C LEU A 47 19.37 -18.62 11.87
N ARG A 48 18.76 -17.89 10.92
CA ARG A 48 19.38 -17.55 9.64
C ARG A 48 19.54 -16.04 9.58
N THR A 49 20.79 -15.59 9.41
CA THR A 49 21.09 -14.17 9.25
C THR A 49 21.38 -13.86 7.78
N LYS A 50 20.92 -12.69 7.35
CA LYS A 50 21.15 -12.17 6.00
C LYS A 50 21.38 -10.67 6.10
N LEU A 51 22.15 -10.13 5.16
CA LEU A 51 22.30 -8.69 5.03
C LEU A 51 20.93 -8.10 4.67
N ALA A 52 20.44 -7.19 5.50
CA ALA A 52 19.16 -6.54 5.26
C ALA A 52 19.27 -5.69 3.99
N LYS A 53 18.33 -5.89 3.07
CA LYS A 53 18.20 -4.98 1.93
C LYS A 53 17.78 -3.61 2.46
N PRO A 54 18.37 -2.51 1.95
CA PRO A 54 17.86 -1.19 2.27
C PRO A 54 16.37 -1.13 1.91
N VAL A 55 15.61 -0.37 2.70
CA VAL A 55 14.21 -0.11 2.38
C VAL A 55 14.19 0.59 1.03
N GLU A 56 13.60 -0.04 0.02
CA GLU A 56 13.51 0.57 -1.30
C GLU A 56 12.74 1.89 -1.19
N ASP A 57 13.25 2.92 -1.88
CA ASP A 57 12.62 4.24 -1.95
C ASP A 57 11.15 4.08 -2.41
N PRO A 58 10.18 4.73 -1.74
CA PRO A 58 8.78 4.71 -2.17
C PRO A 58 8.60 5.08 -3.64
N TYR A 59 9.43 5.96 -4.20
CA TYR A 59 9.42 6.30 -5.61
C TYR A 59 9.84 5.11 -6.46
N THR A 60 10.95 4.46 -6.14
CA THR A 60 11.46 3.26 -6.83
C THR A 60 10.50 2.08 -6.71
N LYS A 61 9.83 1.91 -5.55
CA LYS A 61 8.74 0.94 -5.40
C LYS A 61 7.56 1.25 -6.30
N SER A 62 7.13 2.51 -6.37
CA SER A 62 6.02 2.91 -7.23
C SER A 62 6.35 2.73 -8.71
N LEU A 63 7.60 2.99 -9.11
CA LEU A 63 8.09 2.82 -10.47
C LEU A 63 8.28 1.35 -10.84
N ALA A 64 8.83 0.54 -9.94
CA ALA A 64 8.93 -0.90 -10.14
C ALA A 64 7.54 -1.54 -10.18
N LEU A 65 6.61 -1.11 -9.33
CA LEU A 65 5.23 -1.57 -9.36
C LEU A 65 4.54 -1.19 -10.68
N LYS A 66 4.73 0.04 -11.18
CA LYS A 66 4.21 0.48 -12.49
C LYS A 66 4.80 -0.34 -13.65
N ARG A 67 6.11 -0.59 -13.66
CA ARG A 67 6.79 -1.39 -14.69
C ARG A 67 6.40 -2.87 -14.63
N SER A 68 6.30 -3.44 -13.44
CA SER A 68 5.85 -4.82 -13.25
C SER A 68 4.36 -4.97 -13.57
N GLN A 69 3.54 -3.94 -13.31
CA GLN A 69 2.19 -3.84 -13.82
C GLN A 69 2.22 -3.89 -15.34
N GLU A 70 2.90 -2.97 -16.04
CA GLU A 70 3.01 -2.96 -17.50
C GLU A 70 3.45 -4.30 -18.14
N GLU A 71 4.38 -5.05 -17.51
CA GLU A 71 4.86 -6.35 -18.01
C GLU A 71 3.92 -7.54 -17.68
N THR A 72 3.13 -7.48 -16.60
CA THR A 72 2.16 -8.54 -16.25
C THR A 72 0.71 -8.22 -16.67
N ASP A 73 0.46 -6.97 -17.05
CA ASP A 73 -0.84 -6.38 -17.40
C ASP A 73 -1.27 -6.62 -18.86
N GLY A 74 -0.93 -7.80 -19.39
CA GLY A 74 -1.73 -8.37 -20.47
C GLY A 74 -3.15 -8.73 -20.02
N ASN A 75 -3.36 -8.99 -18.71
CA ASN A 75 -4.58 -9.66 -18.24
C ASN A 75 -5.41 -8.94 -17.17
N THR A 76 -4.92 -7.86 -16.55
CA THR A 76 -5.67 -7.14 -15.52
C THR A 76 -6.74 -6.22 -16.15
N GLN A 77 -7.95 -6.18 -15.58
CA GLN A 77 -9.06 -5.34 -16.10
C GLN A 77 -8.69 -3.85 -16.18
N GLU A 78 -7.87 -3.36 -15.25
CA GLU A 78 -7.43 -1.97 -15.21
C GLU A 78 -6.52 -1.58 -16.38
N ALA A 79 -5.63 -2.49 -16.78
CA ALA A 79 -4.76 -2.27 -17.93
C ALA A 79 -5.47 -2.44 -19.27
N LYS A 80 -6.45 -3.35 -19.34
CA LYS A 80 -7.36 -3.43 -20.49
C LYS A 80 -8.11 -2.11 -20.68
N ARG A 81 -8.65 -1.54 -19.60
CA ARG A 81 -9.32 -0.22 -19.62
C ARG A 81 -8.40 0.91 -20.06
N ARG A 82 -7.16 0.97 -19.56
CA ARG A 82 -6.18 1.99 -19.98
C ARG A 82 -5.81 1.88 -21.45
N LYS A 83 -5.54 0.66 -21.95
CA LYS A 83 -5.24 0.44 -23.38
C LYS A 83 -6.42 0.80 -24.27
N GLU A 84 -7.64 0.52 -23.83
CA GLU A 84 -8.88 0.89 -24.51
C GLU A 84 -9.07 2.41 -24.53
N GLU A 85 -8.81 3.09 -23.41
CA GLU A 85 -8.90 4.55 -23.31
C GLU A 85 -7.83 5.27 -24.14
N ASP A 86 -6.61 4.75 -24.23
CA ASP A 86 -5.55 5.29 -25.10
C ASP A 86 -5.80 5.06 -26.59
N SER A 87 -6.70 4.13 -26.94
CA SER A 87 -7.12 3.88 -28.32
C SER A 87 -8.22 4.84 -28.81
N LEU A 88 -8.86 5.59 -27.90
CA LEU A 88 -9.91 6.53 -28.24
C LEU A 88 -9.36 7.81 -28.91
N PRO A 89 -10.15 8.47 -29.76
CA PRO A 89 -9.82 9.80 -30.28
C PRO A 89 -9.46 10.80 -29.18
N VAL A 90 -8.57 11.74 -29.48
CA VAL A 90 -8.10 12.76 -28.50
C VAL A 90 -9.26 13.53 -27.87
N GLU A 91 -10.29 13.85 -28.67
CA GLU A 91 -11.47 14.57 -28.20
C GLU A 91 -12.29 13.75 -27.20
N GLU A 92 -12.50 12.46 -27.46
CA GLU A 92 -13.21 11.57 -26.53
C GLU A 92 -12.43 11.38 -25.22
N ARG A 93 -11.11 11.24 -25.30
CA ARG A 93 -10.23 11.15 -24.11
C ARG A 93 -10.32 12.40 -23.26
N LEU A 94 -10.31 13.57 -23.91
CA LEU A 94 -10.47 14.86 -23.23
C LEU A 94 -11.84 14.95 -22.54
N ASN A 95 -12.91 14.59 -23.25
CA ASN A 95 -14.26 14.66 -22.71
C ASN A 95 -14.46 13.67 -21.55
N ASN A 96 -13.91 12.45 -21.64
CA ASN A 96 -13.93 11.47 -20.55
C ASN A 96 -13.18 11.97 -19.31
N THR A 97 -12.11 12.75 -19.50
CA THR A 97 -11.32 13.32 -18.40
C THR A 97 -12.02 14.50 -17.74
N VAL A 98 -12.51 15.45 -18.55
CA VAL A 98 -13.02 16.73 -18.06
C VAL A 98 -14.50 16.63 -17.67
N THR A 99 -15.28 15.86 -18.43
CA THR A 99 -16.74 15.76 -18.26
C THR A 99 -17.24 14.32 -18.50
N PRO A 100 -16.96 13.35 -17.60
CA PRO A 100 -17.12 11.92 -17.87
C PRO A 100 -18.50 11.44 -18.40
N PRO A 101 -19.67 11.98 -18.00
CA PRO A 101 -20.96 11.59 -18.56
C PRO A 101 -21.41 12.50 -19.72
N TRP A 102 -20.49 13.02 -20.53
CA TRP A 102 -20.78 13.98 -21.61
C TRP A 102 -21.65 13.42 -22.74
N ASN A 103 -21.61 12.11 -22.97
CA ASN A 103 -22.31 11.41 -24.04
C ASN A 103 -23.76 11.03 -23.69
N GLN A 104 -24.22 11.33 -22.48
CA GLN A 104 -25.57 11.04 -22.02
C GLN A 104 -26.48 12.28 -22.10
N PRO A 105 -27.79 12.12 -22.33
CA PRO A 105 -28.76 13.20 -22.16
C PRO A 105 -28.68 13.80 -20.75
N TYR A 106 -28.94 15.09 -20.64
CA TYR A 106 -28.77 15.84 -19.38
C TYR A 106 -29.55 15.23 -18.19
N GLU A 107 -30.77 14.76 -18.43
CA GLU A 107 -31.60 14.11 -17.41
C GLU A 107 -30.94 12.84 -16.84
N ASP A 108 -30.34 12.03 -17.70
CA ASP A 108 -29.63 10.80 -17.29
C ASP A 108 -28.34 11.12 -16.53
N GLN A 109 -27.63 12.18 -16.94
CA GLN A 109 -26.47 12.68 -16.21
C GLN A 109 -26.86 13.10 -14.79
N LEU A 110 -27.97 13.83 -14.65
CA LEU A 110 -28.44 14.32 -13.36
C LEU A 110 -28.82 13.17 -12.44
N SER A 111 -29.58 12.20 -12.96
CA SER A 111 -29.95 10.98 -12.23
C SER A 111 -28.72 10.19 -11.76
N THR A 112 -27.73 10.01 -12.65
CA THR A 112 -26.48 9.31 -12.33
C THR A 112 -25.68 10.05 -11.25
N LYS A 113 -25.52 11.37 -11.38
CA LYS A 113 -24.80 12.21 -10.41
C LYS A 113 -25.48 12.18 -9.04
N GLN A 114 -26.81 12.27 -8.99
CA GLN A 114 -27.57 12.20 -7.75
C GLN A 114 -27.41 10.84 -7.06
N THR A 115 -27.52 9.75 -7.83
CA THR A 115 -27.36 8.39 -7.31
C THR A 115 -25.95 8.19 -6.73
N ASN A 116 -24.91 8.52 -7.49
CA ASN A 116 -23.52 8.40 -7.05
C ASN A 116 -23.24 9.23 -5.79
N THR A 117 -23.78 10.45 -5.74
CA THR A 117 -23.64 11.33 -4.57
C THR A 117 -24.30 10.71 -3.34
N ARG A 118 -25.52 10.16 -3.50
CA ARG A 118 -26.24 9.51 -2.40
C ARG A 118 -25.50 8.28 -1.90
N GLU A 119 -24.93 7.47 -2.79
CA GLU A 119 -24.13 6.31 -2.42
C GLU A 119 -22.84 6.70 -1.69
N PHE A 120 -22.16 7.73 -2.18
CA PHE A 120 -20.98 8.29 -1.55
C PHE A 120 -21.28 8.78 -0.14
N LEU A 121 -22.33 9.59 0.05
CA LEU A 121 -22.77 10.09 1.36
C LEU A 121 -23.14 8.93 2.31
N ARG A 122 -23.82 7.89 1.80
CA ARG A 122 -24.10 6.69 2.59
C ARG A 122 -22.82 6.00 3.05
N ASN A 123 -21.83 5.85 2.18
CA ASN A 123 -20.55 5.23 2.53
C ASN A 123 -19.74 6.11 3.51
N LEU A 124 -19.73 7.43 3.29
CA LEU A 124 -19.12 8.39 4.20
C LEU A 124 -19.78 8.32 5.58
N SER A 125 -21.11 8.27 5.67
CA SER A 125 -21.82 8.15 6.95
C SER A 125 -21.43 6.89 7.72
N LYS A 126 -21.24 5.75 7.02
CA LYS A 126 -20.77 4.50 7.61
C LYS A 126 -19.33 4.63 8.12
N MET A 127 -18.47 5.30 7.33
CA MET A 127 -17.08 5.55 7.69
C MET A 127 -16.97 6.47 8.91
N VAL A 128 -17.71 7.58 8.93
CA VAL A 128 -17.75 8.52 10.05
C VAL A 128 -18.26 7.82 11.31
N ARG A 129 -19.35 7.05 11.22
CA ARG A 129 -19.86 6.28 12.38
C ARG A 129 -18.84 5.30 12.95
N ARG A 130 -18.05 4.63 12.09
CA ARG A 130 -17.02 3.67 12.51
C ARG A 130 -15.84 4.33 13.21
N ASN A 131 -15.42 5.51 12.76
CA ASN A 131 -14.23 6.19 13.27
C ASN A 131 -14.54 7.21 14.39
N ILE A 132 -15.72 7.83 14.34
CA ILE A 132 -16.15 8.92 15.24
C ILE A 132 -17.54 8.56 15.79
N GLY A 133 -17.56 7.71 16.82
CA GLY A 133 -18.80 7.24 17.44
C GLY A 133 -19.71 8.36 17.94
N GLU A 134 -19.11 9.47 18.41
CA GLU A 134 -19.80 10.66 18.93
C GLU A 134 -20.68 11.37 17.89
N MET A 135 -20.36 11.26 16.59
CA MET A 135 -21.17 11.84 15.52
C MET A 135 -22.44 11.01 15.21
N SER A 136 -22.63 9.85 15.84
CA SER A 136 -23.76 8.96 15.57
C SER A 136 -25.15 9.60 15.78
N PRO A 137 -25.41 10.41 16.83
CA PRO A 137 -26.69 11.09 17.00
C PRO A 137 -26.97 12.08 15.87
N TRP A 138 -25.98 12.90 15.52
CA TRP A 138 -26.09 13.86 14.41
C TRP A 138 -26.35 13.16 13.07
N LEU A 139 -25.63 12.06 12.77
CA LEU A 139 -25.84 11.26 11.56
C LEU A 139 -27.24 10.63 11.48
N LYS A 140 -27.90 10.35 12.60
CA LYS A 140 -29.29 9.84 12.61
C LYS A 140 -30.30 10.93 12.22
N GLN A 141 -29.99 12.20 12.48
CA GLN A 141 -30.83 13.33 12.10
C GLN A 141 -30.74 13.67 10.60
N GLN A 142 -29.62 13.35 9.96
CA GLN A 142 -29.37 13.60 8.53
C GLN A 142 -29.95 12.51 7.60
N ARG A 143 -30.75 11.59 8.14
CA ARG A 143 -31.21 10.39 7.45
C ARG A 143 -32.66 10.51 7.03
#